data_AF-A0A498PYI0-F1
#
_entry.id   AF-A0A498PYI0-F1
#
_cell.length_a   1.000
_cell.length_b   1.000
_cell.length_c   1.000
_cell.angle_alpha   90.00
_cell.angle_beta   90.00
_cell.angle_gamma   90.00
#
_symmetry.space_group_name_H-M   'P 1'
#
loop_
_entity.id
_entity.type
_entity.pdbx_description
1 polymer ?
#
loop_
_entity_poly.entity_id
_entity_poly.type
_entity_poly.pdbx_seq_one_letter_code
_entity_poly.pdbx_strand_id
1 'polypeptide(L)'
;MRARPLTMLTAAAAVALVVVAACEAKVQAKAYSTPDHSAAHYPAQPQQQLVELLLRAITPPGAPDALLPDTGLSGVQQRIQQATDEAAAKGATLSVAVLDRATRRLVSNGNTSIIATASVSKLFIADQLLLQESQGKVTLTPEDHQALDLMLRSSDDGAAERFWSQLGGEVTITEVAARYGLTSTMPPSDGRWWNTISTAPDLIRYYEMLLDGTGGLPLDRAGFIVNDLARSTPTGVDGYPQRFGIPDGLYAEPVAVKQGWMCCIGADWMHLSTGIVGSDRRYIMVIESLQAADEATARETITQAVRTIFPNGRI
;
A
#
# COMPACT_ATOMS: atom_id res chain seq x y z
N MET A 1 -34.57 -52.55 -1.08
CA MET A 1 -33.73 -53.70 -1.50
C MET A 1 -32.66 -53.24 -2.48
N ARG A 2 -31.40 -53.14 -2.04
CA ARG A 2 -30.15 -53.49 -2.73
C ARG A 2 -29.00 -52.94 -1.89
N ALA A 3 -27.97 -53.75 -1.66
CA ALA A 3 -26.90 -53.46 -0.73
C ALA A 3 -25.60 -53.14 -1.48
N ARG A 4 -24.71 -52.37 -0.80
CA ARG A 4 -23.24 -52.53 -0.65
C ARG A 4 -22.40 -53.05 -1.85
N PRO A 5 -21.17 -52.55 -2.04
CA PRO A 5 -20.19 -52.45 -0.94
C PRO A 5 -19.35 -51.17 -0.84
N LEU A 6 -18.73 -51.02 0.34
CA LEU A 6 -17.56 -50.17 0.55
C LEU A 6 -16.33 -50.88 -0.02
N THR A 7 -15.45 -50.15 -0.68
CA THR A 7 -14.06 -50.57 -0.91
C THR A 7 -13.14 -49.77 0.03
N MET A 8 -12.55 -50.47 1.00
CA MET A 8 -11.43 -49.94 1.76
C MET A 8 -10.20 -49.86 0.84
N LEU A 9 -9.44 -48.77 0.90
CA LEU A 9 -8.08 -48.70 0.37
C LEU A 9 -7.12 -48.50 1.54
N THR A 10 -6.37 -49.55 1.87
CA THR A 10 -5.40 -49.57 2.96
C THR A 10 -4.01 -49.17 2.48
N ALA A 11 -3.48 -48.11 3.08
CA ALA A 11 -2.09 -47.90 3.49
C ALA A 11 -0.92 -48.25 2.54
N ALA A 12 -0.12 -47.22 2.25
CA ALA A 12 1.35 -47.32 2.22
C ALA A 12 1.96 -45.99 2.70
N ALA A 13 2.27 -45.88 3.99
CA ALA A 13 2.95 -44.71 4.55
C ALA A 13 4.48 -44.92 4.47
N ALA A 14 5.17 -44.12 3.66
CA ALA A 14 6.63 -44.14 3.57
C ALA A 14 7.23 -43.23 4.66
N VAL A 15 7.80 -43.84 5.70
CA VAL A 15 8.54 -43.12 6.76
C VAL A 15 9.97 -42.86 6.26
N ALA A 16 10.27 -41.61 5.91
CA ALA A 16 11.63 -41.17 5.62
C ALA A 16 12.34 -40.75 6.92
N LEU A 17 13.29 -41.56 7.37
CA LEU A 17 14.21 -41.20 8.46
C LEU A 17 15.19 -40.12 7.99
N VAL A 18 14.99 -38.87 8.44
CA VAL A 18 16.01 -37.82 8.34
C VAL A 18 16.90 -37.89 9.58
N VAL A 19 18.16 -38.24 9.38
CA VAL A 19 19.15 -38.34 10.47
C VAL A 19 19.57 -36.95 10.92
N VAL A 20 19.39 -36.66 12.21
CA VAL A 20 19.85 -35.42 12.85
C VAL A 20 21.36 -35.49 13.05
N ALA A 21 22.12 -34.76 12.23
CA ALA A 21 23.55 -34.55 12.45
C ALA A 21 23.76 -33.40 13.46
N ALA A 22 23.92 -33.74 14.73
CA ALA A 22 24.32 -32.78 15.76
C ALA A 22 25.79 -32.37 15.54
N CYS A 23 26.07 -31.08 15.42
CA CYS A 23 27.42 -30.55 15.34
C CYS A 23 27.77 -29.82 16.65
N GLU A 24 28.67 -30.40 17.44
CA GLU A 24 29.11 -29.85 18.73
C GLU A 24 29.99 -28.61 18.56
N ALA A 25 29.46 -27.42 18.88
CA ALA A 25 30.28 -26.22 19.06
C ALA A 25 30.93 -26.23 20.45
N LYS A 26 32.20 -26.66 20.53
CA LYS A 26 32.96 -26.75 21.78
C LYS A 26 33.31 -25.35 22.32
N VAL A 27 32.79 -25.02 23.50
CA VAL A 27 33.18 -23.83 24.26
C VAL A 27 34.60 -24.01 24.79
N GLN A 28 35.56 -23.21 24.32
CA GLN A 28 36.88 -23.08 24.94
C GLN A 28 36.89 -21.88 25.88
N ALA A 29 36.81 -22.15 27.19
CA ALA A 29 37.12 -21.15 28.20
C ALA A 29 38.64 -20.93 28.25
N LYS A 30 39.08 -19.66 28.19
CA LYS A 30 40.46 -19.26 28.46
C LYS A 30 40.45 -18.13 29.49
N ALA A 31 40.62 -18.50 30.76
CA ALA A 31 40.86 -17.55 31.83
C ALA A 31 42.32 -17.08 31.79
N TYR A 32 42.56 -15.77 31.96
CA TYR A 32 43.84 -15.24 32.42
C TYR A 32 43.64 -13.93 33.20
N SER A 33 44.43 -13.82 34.26
CA SER A 33 44.33 -12.95 35.44
C SER A 33 44.51 -11.43 35.23
N THR A 34 44.01 -10.65 36.19
CA THR A 34 44.46 -9.28 36.55
C THR A 34 45.73 -9.34 37.44
N PRO A 35 46.58 -8.28 37.58
CA PRO A 35 46.27 -6.95 38.16
C PRO A 35 46.69 -5.79 37.20
N ASP A 36 46.87 -4.50 37.54
CA ASP A 36 46.87 -3.74 38.83
C ASP A 36 46.41 -2.27 38.62
N HIS A 37 46.54 -1.41 39.65
CA HIS A 37 46.09 -0.01 39.68
C HIS A 37 47.03 1.04 39.05
N SER A 38 46.45 2.09 38.45
CA SER A 38 46.98 3.47 38.46
C SER A 38 45.87 4.49 38.16
N ALA A 39 46.08 5.75 38.55
CA ALA A 39 44.99 6.66 38.93
C ALA A 39 44.55 7.70 37.87
N ALA A 40 43.29 8.14 38.05
CA ALA A 40 42.70 9.43 37.69
C ALA A 40 42.74 9.93 36.23
N HIS A 41 41.55 10.13 35.65
CA HIS A 41 41.08 11.42 35.11
C HIS A 41 39.56 11.34 34.85
N TYR A 42 38.75 12.20 35.48
CA TYR A 42 37.32 12.34 35.19
C TYR A 42 37.09 13.56 34.28
N PRO A 43 36.55 13.39 33.05
CA PRO A 43 35.99 14.50 32.28
C PRO A 43 34.56 14.77 32.76
N ALA A 44 34.27 15.99 33.18
CA ALA A 44 32.91 16.42 33.52
C ALA A 44 32.12 16.76 32.24
N GLN A 45 31.24 15.86 31.77
CA GLN A 45 30.39 16.08 30.60
C GLN A 45 28.87 15.73 30.68
N PRO A 46 28.25 15.20 31.78
CA PRO A 46 26.81 14.90 31.75
C PRO A 46 25.87 16.11 31.54
N GLN A 47 26.28 17.32 31.96
CA GLN A 47 25.36 18.47 32.00
C GLN A 47 25.12 19.14 30.65
N GLN A 48 26.09 19.15 29.72
CA GLN A 48 25.92 19.85 28.44
C GLN A 48 24.87 19.18 27.54
N GLN A 49 24.86 17.85 27.48
CA GLN A 49 23.85 17.09 26.72
C GLN A 49 22.43 17.27 27.29
N LEU A 50 22.28 17.35 28.62
CA LEU A 50 20.97 17.59 29.24
C LEU A 50 20.43 18.99 28.93
N VAL A 51 21.30 20.01 28.95
CA VAL A 51 20.96 21.40 28.59
C VAL A 51 20.57 21.51 27.11
N GLU A 52 21.26 20.80 26.22
CA GLU A 52 20.94 20.77 24.79
C GLU A 52 19.59 20.09 24.49
N LEU A 53 19.26 18.99 25.18
CA LEU A 53 17.92 18.37 25.10
C LEU A 53 16.82 19.30 25.62
N LEU A 54 17.05 19.97 26.74
CA LEU A 54 16.09 20.93 27.32
C LEU A 54 15.87 22.14 26.41
N LEU A 55 16.91 22.66 25.76
CA LEU A 55 16.79 23.75 24.79
C LEU A 55 15.92 23.35 23.58
N ARG A 56 16.10 22.15 23.03
CA ARG A 56 15.23 21.64 21.95
C ARG A 56 13.77 21.50 22.35
N ALA A 57 13.49 21.16 23.60
CA ALA A 57 12.13 21.01 24.13
C ALA A 57 11.42 22.36 24.39
N ILE A 58 12.16 23.47 24.42
CA ILE A 58 11.64 24.82 24.73
C ILE A 58 11.51 25.70 23.47
N THR A 59 12.20 25.37 22.38
CA THR A 59 11.94 25.99 21.06
C THR A 59 10.50 25.74 20.61
N PRO A 60 9.70 26.79 20.30
CA PRO A 60 8.44 26.61 19.57
C PRO A 60 8.70 25.94 18.23
N PRO A 61 7.73 25.21 17.65
CA PRO A 61 7.85 24.75 16.27
C PRO A 61 8.14 25.97 15.37
N GLY A 62 9.23 25.88 14.61
CA GLY A 62 9.70 26.97 13.77
C GLY A 62 8.65 27.38 12.74
N ALA A 63 8.71 28.65 12.33
CA ALA A 63 7.99 29.13 11.16
C ALA A 63 8.28 28.22 9.95
N PRO A 64 7.33 28.05 9.01
CA PRO A 64 7.41 27.04 7.96
C PRO A 64 8.73 27.12 7.18
N ASP A 65 9.26 25.93 6.86
CA ASP A 65 10.45 25.77 6.02
C ASP A 65 10.36 26.69 4.79
N ALA A 66 11.48 27.30 4.46
CA ALA A 66 11.58 28.25 3.37
C ALA A 66 10.97 27.64 2.09
N LEU A 67 10.00 28.37 1.51
CA LEU A 67 9.24 27.98 0.32
C LEU A 67 10.15 27.30 -0.71
N LEU A 68 10.12 25.96 -0.73
CA LEU A 68 10.72 25.19 -1.81
C LEU A 68 10.06 25.70 -3.11
N PRO A 69 10.85 26.08 -4.13
CA PRO A 69 10.25 26.57 -5.37
C PRO A 69 9.32 25.48 -5.91
N ASP A 70 8.16 25.90 -6.42
CA ASP A 70 7.00 25.09 -6.81
C ASP A 70 7.23 24.28 -8.11
N THR A 71 8.42 23.68 -8.23
CA THR A 71 8.96 23.07 -9.44
C THR A 71 8.50 21.63 -9.64
N GLY A 72 8.25 20.88 -8.56
CA GLY A 72 7.93 19.44 -8.61
C GLY A 72 6.69 19.11 -9.43
N LEU A 73 5.67 19.98 -9.40
CA LEU A 73 4.45 19.82 -10.21
C LEU A 73 4.38 20.77 -11.43
N SER A 74 5.52 21.36 -11.83
CA SER A 74 5.56 22.29 -12.96
C SER A 74 5.18 21.61 -14.29
N GLY A 75 4.19 22.21 -14.96
CA GLY A 75 3.58 21.68 -16.18
C GLY A 75 2.78 20.37 -16.01
N VAL A 76 2.74 19.75 -14.83
CA VAL A 76 1.98 18.50 -14.60
C VAL A 76 0.49 18.69 -14.93
N GLN A 77 -0.10 19.82 -14.55
CA GLN A 77 -1.49 20.15 -14.87
C GLN A 77 -1.79 20.14 -16.38
N GLN A 78 -0.88 20.69 -17.21
CA GLN A 78 -1.04 20.69 -18.67
C GLN A 78 -0.93 19.28 -19.25
N ARG A 79 0.00 18.47 -18.72
CA ARG A 79 0.19 17.09 -19.17
C ARG A 79 -0.92 16.14 -18.69
N ILE A 80 -1.56 16.43 -17.55
CA ILE A 80 -2.81 15.76 -17.10
C ILE A 80 -3.96 16.05 -18.08
N GLN A 81 -4.10 17.29 -18.56
CA GLN A 81 -5.09 17.61 -19.58
C GLN A 81 -4.79 16.85 -20.88
N GLN A 82 -3.54 16.91 -21.36
CA GLN A 82 -3.10 16.19 -22.55
C GLN A 82 -3.38 14.67 -22.45
N ALA A 83 -3.03 14.04 -21.33
CA ALA A 83 -3.30 12.62 -21.09
C ALA A 83 -4.80 12.29 -21.06
N THR A 84 -5.63 13.21 -20.55
CA THR A 84 -7.10 13.08 -20.56
C THR A 84 -7.65 13.15 -21.98
N ASP A 85 -7.17 14.09 -22.80
CA ASP A 85 -7.58 14.25 -24.20
C ASP A 85 -7.12 13.06 -25.06
N GLU A 86 -5.90 12.57 -24.87
CA GLU A 86 -5.33 11.39 -25.54
C GLU A 86 -6.07 10.09 -25.19
N ALA A 87 -6.54 9.95 -23.95
CA ALA A 87 -7.33 8.80 -23.52
C ALA A 87 -8.78 8.89 -24.04
N ALA A 88 -9.40 10.06 -24.00
CA ALA A 88 -10.73 10.30 -24.56
C ALA A 88 -10.78 10.00 -26.07
N ALA A 89 -9.72 10.35 -26.81
CA ALA A 89 -9.57 10.00 -28.23
C ALA A 89 -9.50 8.48 -28.51
N LYS A 90 -9.19 7.66 -27.49
CA LYS A 90 -9.21 6.19 -27.53
C LYS A 90 -10.50 5.59 -26.95
N GLY A 91 -11.49 6.42 -26.59
CA GLY A 91 -12.72 5.98 -25.94
C GLY A 91 -12.55 5.61 -24.46
N ALA A 92 -11.52 6.13 -23.79
CA ALA A 92 -11.30 5.94 -22.36
C ALA A 92 -11.67 7.19 -21.56
N THR A 93 -12.31 7.00 -20.41
CA THR A 93 -12.54 8.07 -19.41
C THR A 93 -11.48 7.95 -18.32
N LEU A 94 -10.76 9.04 -18.02
CA LEU A 94 -9.77 9.07 -16.94
C LEU A 94 -10.25 9.85 -15.72
N SER A 95 -9.87 9.37 -14.54
CA SER A 95 -9.88 10.15 -13.30
C SER A 95 -8.45 10.27 -12.78
N VAL A 96 -7.88 11.47 -12.69
CA VAL A 96 -6.45 11.67 -12.34
C VAL A 96 -6.29 12.71 -11.24
N ALA A 97 -5.53 12.37 -10.19
CA ALA A 97 -5.11 13.29 -9.14
C ALA A 97 -3.68 13.01 -8.67
N VAL A 98 -2.90 14.08 -8.45
CA VAL A 98 -1.55 14.04 -7.83
C VAL A 98 -1.48 15.11 -6.74
N LEU A 99 -1.15 14.71 -5.52
CA LEU A 99 -0.95 15.59 -4.36
C LEU A 99 0.52 15.64 -3.99
N ASP A 100 1.10 16.83 -3.96
CA ASP A 100 2.35 17.12 -3.26
C ASP A 100 2.07 17.35 -1.77
N ARG A 101 2.51 16.43 -0.89
CA ARG A 101 2.26 16.54 0.55
C ARG A 101 3.03 17.69 1.21
N ALA A 102 4.16 18.11 0.66
CA ALA A 102 4.98 19.17 1.27
C ALA A 102 4.40 20.57 1.03
N THR A 103 3.84 20.81 -0.16
CA THR A 103 3.18 22.09 -0.51
C THR A 103 1.65 22.05 -0.33
N ARG A 104 1.08 20.86 -0.09
CA ARG A 104 -0.36 20.53 -0.15
C ARG A 104 -1.01 20.87 -1.50
N ARG A 105 -0.22 20.96 -2.57
CA ARG A 105 -0.69 21.27 -3.91
C ARG A 105 -1.29 20.02 -4.58
N LEU A 106 -2.59 20.07 -4.85
CA LEU A 106 -3.30 19.09 -5.66
C LEU A 106 -3.33 19.55 -7.14
N VAL A 107 -2.99 18.66 -8.06
CA VAL A 107 -3.23 18.82 -9.51
C VAL A 107 -4.07 17.63 -10.00
N SER A 108 -5.07 17.88 -10.84
CA SER A 108 -6.03 16.87 -11.27
C SER A 108 -6.69 17.23 -12.59
N ASN A 109 -7.38 16.28 -13.24
CA ASN A 109 -8.25 16.58 -14.38
C ASN A 109 -9.67 17.03 -13.96
N GLY A 110 -9.92 17.22 -12.66
CA GLY A 110 -11.22 17.63 -12.12
C GLY A 110 -12.31 16.56 -12.18
N ASN A 111 -12.04 15.36 -12.70
CA ASN A 111 -13.03 14.28 -12.72
C ASN A 111 -13.18 13.66 -11.33
N THR A 112 -14.34 13.88 -10.71
CA THR A 112 -14.73 13.33 -9.40
C THR A 112 -15.79 12.24 -9.52
N SER A 113 -15.79 11.50 -10.64
CA SER A 113 -16.69 10.36 -10.84
C SER A 113 -16.51 9.31 -9.75
N ILE A 114 -17.60 8.62 -9.43
CA ILE A 114 -17.56 7.41 -8.60
C ILE A 114 -16.82 6.33 -9.39
N ILE A 115 -15.74 5.82 -8.80
CA ILE A 115 -14.92 4.75 -9.35
C ILE A 115 -15.15 3.46 -8.56
N ALA A 116 -15.21 2.32 -9.25
CA ALA A 116 -15.01 1.04 -8.59
C ALA A 116 -13.57 0.95 -8.09
N THR A 117 -13.31 0.27 -6.98
CA THR A 117 -11.94 0.17 -6.43
C THR A 117 -11.24 -1.15 -6.78
N ALA A 118 -12.00 -2.21 -7.08
CA ALA A 118 -11.47 -3.55 -7.27
C ALA A 118 -10.50 -3.91 -6.11
N SER A 119 -9.32 -4.43 -6.46
CA SER A 119 -8.24 -4.77 -5.53
C SER A 119 -7.58 -3.60 -4.79
N VAL A 120 -8.00 -2.34 -4.98
CA VAL A 120 -7.57 -1.22 -4.11
C VAL A 120 -8.32 -1.22 -2.77
N SER A 121 -9.56 -1.74 -2.68
CA SER A 121 -10.28 -1.88 -1.39
C SER A 121 -9.57 -2.81 -0.39
N LYS A 122 -8.65 -3.66 -0.84
CA LYS A 122 -7.74 -4.43 0.02
C LYS A 122 -6.92 -3.54 0.97
N LEU A 123 -6.70 -2.26 0.63
CA LEU A 123 -6.10 -1.27 1.54
C LEU A 123 -6.97 -1.02 2.76
N PHE A 124 -8.29 -0.86 2.57
CA PHE A 124 -9.25 -0.66 3.65
C PHE A 124 -9.41 -1.91 4.53
N ILE A 125 -9.34 -3.10 3.92
CA ILE A 125 -9.29 -4.39 4.64
C ILE A 125 -8.03 -4.46 5.53
N ALA A 126 -6.85 -4.18 4.97
CA ALA A 126 -5.59 -4.19 5.72
C ALA A 126 -5.57 -3.15 6.85
N ASP A 127 -6.04 -1.93 6.58
CA ASP A 127 -6.13 -0.85 7.57
C ASP A 127 -7.00 -1.24 8.76
N GLN A 128 -8.23 -1.73 8.51
CA GLN A 128 -9.14 -2.12 9.59
C GLN A 128 -8.65 -3.36 10.35
N LEU A 129 -8.02 -4.34 9.67
CA LEU A 129 -7.47 -5.52 10.33
C LEU A 129 -6.30 -5.17 11.25
N LEU A 130 -5.34 -4.38 10.76
CA LEU A 130 -4.18 -3.94 11.54
C LEU A 130 -4.59 -2.97 12.66
N LEU A 131 -5.65 -2.18 12.48
CA LEU A 131 -6.23 -1.37 13.54
C LEU A 131 -6.82 -2.25 14.65
N GLN A 132 -7.63 -3.25 14.30
CA GLN A 132 -8.20 -4.19 15.28
C GLN A 132 -7.11 -5.01 15.99
N GLU A 133 -6.04 -5.39 15.29
CA GLU A 133 -4.87 -6.05 15.88
C GLU A 133 -4.17 -5.13 16.90
N SER A 134 -3.89 -3.88 16.53
CA SER A 134 -3.26 -2.89 17.43
C SER A 134 -4.09 -2.58 18.68
N GLN A 135 -5.41 -2.82 18.63
CA GLN A 135 -6.36 -2.65 19.73
C GLN A 135 -6.58 -3.95 20.54
N GLY A 136 -5.92 -5.06 20.18
CA GLY A 136 -6.10 -6.36 20.81
C GLY A 136 -7.48 -7.00 20.59
N LYS A 137 -8.24 -6.53 19.59
CA LYS A 137 -9.57 -7.08 19.22
C LYS A 137 -9.45 -8.34 18.38
N VAL A 138 -8.38 -8.44 17.59
CA VAL A 138 -7.96 -9.66 16.88
C VAL A 138 -6.50 -9.94 17.21
N THR A 139 -6.08 -11.19 17.06
CA THR A 139 -4.68 -11.60 17.11
C THR A 139 -4.33 -12.20 15.75
N LEU A 140 -3.36 -11.63 15.06
CA LEU A 140 -2.85 -12.15 13.79
C LEU A 140 -1.70 -13.13 14.07
N THR A 141 -1.70 -14.28 13.38
CA THR A 141 -0.56 -15.21 13.41
C THR A 141 0.52 -14.76 12.41
N PRO A 142 1.74 -15.34 12.44
CA PRO A 142 2.74 -15.10 11.39
C PRO A 142 2.21 -15.42 9.99
N GLU A 143 1.36 -16.43 9.85
CA GLU A 143 0.70 -16.81 8.59
C GLU A 143 -0.35 -15.77 8.16
N ASP A 144 -1.03 -15.11 9.10
CA ASP A 144 -1.92 -13.98 8.78
C ASP A 144 -1.15 -12.78 8.25
N HIS A 145 -0.01 -12.44 8.85
CA HIS A 145 0.87 -11.40 8.30
C HIS A 145 1.42 -11.79 6.93
N GLN A 146 1.74 -13.06 6.68
CA GLN A 146 2.13 -13.53 5.35
C GLN A 146 0.97 -13.49 4.33
N ALA A 147 -0.27 -13.69 4.78
CA ALA A 147 -1.45 -13.52 3.93
C ALA A 147 -1.73 -12.03 3.62
N LEU A 148 -1.52 -11.12 4.58
CA LEU A 148 -1.54 -9.66 4.33
C LEU A 148 -0.45 -9.25 3.32
N ASP A 149 0.78 -9.73 3.51
CA ASP A 149 1.90 -9.54 2.58
C ASP A 149 1.50 -9.90 1.14
N LEU A 150 0.88 -11.08 0.94
CA LEU A 150 0.42 -11.56 -0.37
C LEU A 150 -0.78 -10.77 -0.91
N MET A 151 -1.73 -10.41 -0.04
CA MET A 151 -2.89 -9.58 -0.39
C MET A 151 -2.47 -8.19 -0.90
N LEU A 152 -1.47 -7.57 -0.28
CA LEU A 152 -1.01 -6.24 -0.67
C LEU A 152 0.00 -6.26 -1.81
N ARG A 153 0.99 -7.16 -1.80
CA ARG A 153 2.04 -7.24 -2.83
C ARG A 153 1.55 -7.87 -4.13
N SER A 154 0.86 -9.00 -4.04
CA SER A 154 0.46 -9.85 -5.17
C SER A 154 -1.05 -9.90 -5.38
N SER A 155 -1.80 -9.04 -4.67
CA SER A 155 -3.25 -8.90 -4.82
C SER A 155 -4.08 -10.16 -4.56
N ASP A 156 -3.63 -11.04 -3.66
CA ASP A 156 -4.32 -12.29 -3.32
C ASP A 156 -5.79 -12.06 -2.88
N ASP A 157 -6.74 -12.67 -3.61
CA ASP A 157 -8.17 -12.57 -3.35
C ASP A 157 -8.64 -13.49 -2.21
N GLY A 158 -7.98 -14.62 -1.97
CA GLY A 158 -8.35 -15.56 -0.91
C GLY A 158 -8.06 -15.00 0.48
N ALA A 159 -6.92 -14.31 0.61
CA ALA A 159 -6.58 -13.53 1.80
C ALA A 159 -7.57 -12.38 2.01
N ALA A 160 -7.92 -11.64 0.95
CA ALA A 160 -8.90 -10.56 1.04
C ALA A 160 -10.29 -11.06 1.46
N GLU A 161 -10.80 -12.12 0.85
CA GLU A 161 -12.10 -12.71 1.17
C GLU A 161 -12.18 -13.19 2.63
N ARG A 162 -11.09 -13.81 3.11
CA ARG A 162 -10.97 -14.27 4.49
C ARG A 162 -10.98 -13.11 5.49
N PHE A 163 -10.16 -12.08 5.26
CA PHE A 163 -10.08 -10.93 6.16
C PHE A 163 -11.34 -10.07 6.10
N TRP A 164 -11.93 -9.87 4.92
CA TRP A 164 -13.25 -9.25 4.73
C TRP A 164 -14.33 -9.94 5.57
N SER A 165 -14.41 -11.27 5.47
CA SER A 165 -15.36 -12.07 6.25
C SER A 165 -15.11 -11.97 7.76
N GLN A 166 -13.84 -12.01 8.18
CA GLN A 166 -13.43 -11.88 9.58
C GLN A 166 -13.80 -10.51 10.18
N LEU A 167 -13.72 -9.45 9.38
CA LEU A 167 -14.04 -8.07 9.78
C LEU A 167 -15.54 -7.74 9.74
N GLY A 168 -16.39 -8.68 9.29
CA GLY A 168 -17.84 -8.47 9.19
C GLY A 168 -18.30 -7.77 7.90
N GLY A 169 -17.50 -7.84 6.83
CA GLY A 169 -17.89 -7.36 5.51
C GLY A 169 -17.95 -5.83 5.39
N GLU A 170 -19.08 -5.32 4.90
CA GLU A 170 -19.37 -3.93 4.54
C GLU A 170 -19.10 -2.92 5.67
N VAL A 171 -19.18 -3.36 6.93
CA VAL A 171 -18.84 -2.54 8.10
C VAL A 171 -17.39 -2.05 8.03
N THR A 172 -16.48 -2.85 7.46
CA THR A 172 -15.07 -2.51 7.21
C THR A 172 -14.94 -1.18 6.45
N ILE A 173 -15.64 -1.06 5.32
CA ILE A 173 -15.59 0.15 4.48
C ILE A 173 -16.22 1.32 5.21
N THR A 174 -17.33 1.08 5.90
CA THR A 174 -18.06 2.12 6.64
C THR A 174 -17.21 2.71 7.78
N GLU A 175 -16.52 1.87 8.55
CA GLU A 175 -15.63 2.29 9.64
C GLU A 175 -14.37 3.00 9.14
N VAL A 176 -13.75 2.51 8.05
CA VAL A 176 -12.60 3.17 7.41
C VAL A 176 -13.02 4.53 6.84
N ALA A 177 -14.09 4.58 6.05
CA ALA A 177 -14.60 5.82 5.46
C ALA A 177 -14.96 6.85 6.54
N ALA A 178 -15.55 6.43 7.67
CA ALA A 178 -15.83 7.33 8.80
C ALA A 178 -14.55 7.88 9.46
N ARG A 179 -13.55 7.03 9.75
CA ARG A 179 -12.28 7.46 10.37
C ARG A 179 -11.47 8.42 9.50
N TYR A 180 -11.44 8.15 8.20
CA TYR A 180 -10.71 8.95 7.23
C TYR A 180 -11.54 10.14 6.68
N GLY A 181 -12.85 10.18 6.93
CA GLY A 181 -13.75 11.19 6.37
C GLY A 181 -13.86 11.11 4.84
N LEU A 182 -13.98 9.89 4.29
CA LEU A 182 -14.08 9.59 2.87
C LEU A 182 -15.55 9.66 2.44
N THR A 183 -16.05 10.87 2.18
CA THR A 183 -17.49 11.14 2.05
C THR A 183 -18.15 10.56 0.80
N SER A 184 -17.38 10.02 -0.14
CA SER A 184 -17.86 9.39 -1.37
C SER A 184 -17.40 7.94 -1.51
N THR A 185 -16.84 7.36 -0.45
CA THR A 185 -16.42 5.96 -0.38
C THR A 185 -17.49 5.16 0.33
N MET A 186 -18.04 4.16 -0.37
CA MET A 186 -19.20 3.40 0.09
C MET A 186 -18.98 1.89 -0.03
N PRO A 187 -19.52 1.09 0.90
CA PRO A 187 -19.49 -0.36 0.79
C PRO A 187 -20.21 -0.85 -0.46
N PRO A 188 -19.88 -2.07 -0.94
CA PRO A 188 -20.66 -2.76 -1.96
C PRO A 188 -22.08 -3.06 -1.46
N SER A 189 -23.04 -3.15 -2.37
CA SER A 189 -24.43 -3.56 -2.05
C SER A 189 -24.69 -5.06 -2.22
N ASP A 190 -23.68 -5.83 -2.61
CA ASP A 190 -23.75 -7.25 -2.97
C ASP A 190 -22.79 -8.14 -2.16
N GLY A 191 -22.22 -7.62 -1.06
CA GLY A 191 -21.27 -8.32 -0.18
C GLY A 191 -19.84 -8.46 -0.72
N ARG A 192 -19.56 -8.01 -1.95
CA ARG A 192 -18.28 -8.27 -2.63
C ARG A 192 -17.31 -7.11 -2.46
N TRP A 193 -16.25 -7.28 -1.65
CA TRP A 193 -15.31 -6.21 -1.33
C TRP A 193 -14.74 -5.47 -2.56
N TRP A 194 -14.54 -6.16 -3.68
CA TRP A 194 -14.04 -5.55 -4.92
C TRP A 194 -15.00 -4.53 -5.55
N ASN A 195 -16.30 -4.63 -5.26
CA ASN A 195 -17.34 -3.69 -5.68
C ASN A 195 -17.48 -2.49 -4.73
N THR A 196 -16.58 -2.32 -3.75
CA THR A 196 -16.42 -1.07 -3.01
C THR A 196 -16.18 0.08 -3.99
N ILE A 197 -16.90 1.19 -3.81
CA ILE A 197 -16.76 2.40 -4.63
C ILE A 197 -16.08 3.52 -3.85
N SER A 198 -15.40 4.42 -4.57
CA SER A 198 -14.70 5.59 -4.01
C SER A 198 -14.60 6.71 -5.06
N THR A 199 -13.76 7.71 -4.83
CA THR A 199 -13.39 8.77 -5.79
C THR A 199 -11.90 9.05 -5.72
N ALA A 200 -11.32 9.68 -6.75
CA ALA A 200 -9.91 10.07 -6.70
C ALA A 200 -9.57 11.01 -5.51
N PRO A 201 -10.38 12.04 -5.16
CA PRO A 201 -10.18 12.84 -3.94
C PRO A 201 -10.18 12.02 -2.64
N ASP A 202 -11.11 11.07 -2.49
CA ASP A 202 -11.16 10.21 -1.30
C ASP A 202 -9.91 9.31 -1.19
N LEU A 203 -9.46 8.72 -2.30
CA LEU A 203 -8.25 7.90 -2.30
C LEU A 203 -6.98 8.71 -2.01
N ILE A 204 -6.87 9.95 -2.53
CA ILE A 204 -5.80 10.89 -2.15
C ILE A 204 -5.84 11.16 -0.64
N ARG A 205 -7.03 11.46 -0.09
CA ARG A 205 -7.23 11.75 1.33
C ARG A 205 -6.90 10.55 2.23
N TYR A 206 -7.26 9.34 1.81
CA TYR A 206 -6.89 8.10 2.49
C TYR A 206 -5.36 7.97 2.64
N TYR A 207 -4.61 8.08 1.54
CA TYR A 207 -3.15 8.01 1.59
C TYR A 207 -2.51 9.16 2.40
N GLU A 208 -3.05 10.38 2.32
CA GLU A 208 -2.56 11.53 3.09
C GLU A 208 -2.66 11.25 4.60
N MET A 209 -3.85 10.86 5.06
CA MET A 209 -4.11 10.59 6.47
C MET A 209 -3.49 9.27 6.97
N LEU A 210 -3.25 8.30 6.09
CA LEU A 210 -2.53 7.05 6.39
C LEU A 210 -1.06 7.36 6.71
N LEU A 211 -0.44 8.22 5.91
CA LEU A 211 0.95 8.65 6.09
C LEU A 211 1.13 9.63 7.26
N ASP A 212 0.12 10.44 7.55
CA ASP A 212 0.11 11.35 8.69
C ASP A 212 -0.32 10.67 10.02
N GLY A 213 -0.83 9.42 9.96
CA GLY A 213 -1.40 8.69 11.09
C GLY A 213 -2.74 9.24 11.60
N THR A 214 -3.30 10.25 10.92
CA THR A 214 -4.52 10.97 11.33
C THR A 214 -5.81 10.20 11.03
N GLY A 215 -5.74 9.12 10.24
CA GLY A 215 -6.83 8.13 10.08
C GLY A 215 -7.01 7.17 11.26
N GLY A 216 -6.20 7.32 12.32
CA GLY A 216 -6.27 6.53 13.55
C GLY A 216 -5.56 5.17 13.50
N LEU A 217 -5.01 4.77 12.35
CA LEU A 217 -4.11 3.63 12.25
C LEU A 217 -2.72 4.03 12.81
N PRO A 218 -2.13 3.25 13.76
CA PRO A 218 -0.78 3.53 14.25
C PRO A 218 0.28 3.54 13.14
N LEU A 219 1.28 4.43 13.24
CA LEU A 219 2.26 4.65 12.16
C LEU A 219 3.15 3.43 11.85
N ASP A 220 3.37 2.53 12.81
CA ASP A 220 4.03 1.23 12.57
C ASP A 220 3.18 0.32 11.65
N ARG A 221 1.85 0.36 11.83
CA ARG A 221 0.88 -0.41 11.03
C ARG A 221 0.63 0.23 9.66
N ALA A 222 0.58 1.55 9.58
CA ALA A 222 0.62 2.25 8.30
C ALA A 222 1.93 1.93 7.53
N GLY A 223 3.06 1.89 8.26
CA GLY A 223 4.35 1.47 7.74
C GLY A 223 4.36 0.05 7.18
N PHE A 224 3.64 -0.90 7.78
CA PHE A 224 3.46 -2.25 7.23
C PHE A 224 2.86 -2.20 5.81
N ILE A 225 1.70 -1.54 5.66
CA ILE A 225 1.01 -1.37 4.37
C ILE A 225 1.94 -0.71 3.34
N VAL A 226 2.53 0.43 3.70
CA VAL A 226 3.40 1.24 2.83
C VAL A 226 4.68 0.50 2.39
N ASN A 227 5.16 -0.44 3.21
CA ASN A 227 6.27 -1.32 2.87
C ASN A 227 5.87 -2.43 1.89
N ASP A 228 4.64 -2.96 1.98
CA ASP A 228 4.14 -3.94 1.01
C ASP A 228 3.82 -3.34 -0.34
N LEU A 229 3.24 -2.15 -0.37
CA LEU A 229 2.98 -1.46 -1.64
C LEU A 229 4.30 -1.15 -2.38
N ALA A 230 5.40 -0.91 -1.66
CA ALA A 230 6.74 -0.76 -2.24
C ALA A 230 7.37 -2.09 -2.73
N ARG A 231 6.75 -3.23 -2.43
CA ARG A 231 7.12 -4.58 -2.86
C ARG A 231 6.05 -5.20 -3.75
N SER A 232 5.18 -4.39 -4.36
CA SER A 232 4.17 -4.85 -5.33
C SER A 232 4.83 -5.67 -6.43
N THR A 233 4.37 -6.90 -6.65
CA THR A 233 4.93 -7.80 -7.67
C THR A 233 4.53 -7.34 -9.09
N PRO A 234 5.25 -7.76 -10.15
CA PRO A 234 4.83 -7.48 -11.52
C PRO A 234 3.51 -8.16 -11.91
N THR A 235 3.20 -9.28 -11.26
CA THR A 235 2.08 -10.17 -11.58
C THR A 235 1.32 -10.54 -10.31
N GLY A 236 -0.01 -10.57 -10.37
CA GLY A 236 -0.86 -11.02 -9.28
C GLY A 236 -0.82 -12.54 -9.05
N VAL A 237 -1.39 -13.02 -7.94
CA VAL A 237 -1.52 -14.48 -7.67
C VAL A 237 -2.38 -15.19 -8.73
N ASP A 238 -3.33 -14.46 -9.31
CA ASP A 238 -4.18 -14.88 -10.43
C ASP A 238 -3.45 -14.95 -11.79
N GLY A 239 -2.19 -14.52 -11.85
CA GLY A 239 -1.42 -14.41 -13.09
C GLY A 239 -1.65 -13.10 -13.85
N TYR A 240 -2.45 -12.16 -13.32
CA TYR A 240 -2.74 -10.91 -14.01
C TYR A 240 -1.51 -9.98 -14.04
N PRO A 241 -1.19 -9.32 -15.18
CA PRO A 241 -0.11 -8.34 -15.29
C PRO A 241 -0.45 -7.05 -14.52
N GLN A 242 -0.41 -7.09 -13.19
CA GLN A 242 -0.82 -5.98 -12.33
C GLN A 242 0.09 -4.75 -12.41
N ARG A 243 1.31 -4.88 -12.97
CA ARG A 243 2.13 -3.72 -13.30
C ARG A 243 1.56 -2.99 -14.52
N PHE A 244 0.97 -1.82 -14.27
CA PHE A 244 0.38 -0.89 -15.24
C PHE A 244 0.15 0.47 -14.58
N GLY A 245 -0.08 1.54 -15.34
CA GLY A 245 -0.34 2.86 -14.77
C GLY A 245 0.92 3.42 -14.09
N ILE A 246 0.83 3.76 -12.79
CA ILE A 246 1.90 4.40 -12.01
C ILE A 246 3.24 3.65 -12.14
N PRO A 247 3.38 2.35 -11.81
CA PRO A 247 4.67 1.66 -11.81
C PRO A 247 5.38 1.55 -13.17
N ASP A 248 4.67 1.59 -14.30
CA ASP A 248 5.28 1.51 -15.64
C ASP A 248 5.28 2.84 -16.41
N GLY A 249 4.54 3.82 -15.92
CA GLY A 249 4.69 5.21 -16.32
C GLY A 249 5.86 5.90 -15.60
N LEU A 250 6.03 5.67 -14.30
CA LEU A 250 7.15 6.16 -13.48
C LEU A 250 8.28 5.13 -13.37
N TYR A 251 8.70 4.58 -14.52
CA TYR A 251 9.69 3.49 -14.61
C TYR A 251 11.08 3.81 -14.03
N ALA A 252 11.40 5.08 -13.77
CA ALA A 252 12.69 5.52 -13.23
C ALA A 252 12.63 5.95 -11.75
N GLU A 253 11.45 5.98 -11.14
CA GLU A 253 11.21 6.49 -9.79
C GLU A 253 10.83 5.37 -8.80
N PRO A 254 11.17 5.47 -7.50
CA PRO A 254 10.60 4.60 -6.48
C PRO A 254 9.08 4.83 -6.38
N VAL A 255 8.34 3.72 -6.35
CA VAL A 255 6.87 3.72 -6.24
C VAL A 255 6.43 2.72 -5.17
N ALA A 256 5.36 3.05 -4.46
CA ALA A 256 4.68 2.16 -3.54
C ALA A 256 3.19 2.15 -3.87
N VAL A 257 2.74 1.12 -4.61
CA VAL A 257 1.45 1.14 -5.30
C VAL A 257 0.52 -0.02 -4.91
N LYS A 258 -0.79 0.24 -4.94
CA LYS A 258 -1.81 -0.80 -5.04
C LYS A 258 -2.61 -0.59 -6.32
N GLN A 259 -2.85 -1.71 -6.98
CA GLN A 259 -3.50 -1.80 -8.27
C GLN A 259 -4.87 -2.45 -8.09
N GLY A 260 -5.84 -2.01 -8.87
CA GLY A 260 -7.18 -2.56 -9.00
C GLY A 260 -7.53 -2.73 -10.47
N TRP A 261 -8.10 -3.87 -10.83
CA TRP A 261 -8.60 -4.14 -12.17
C TRP A 261 -9.88 -4.96 -12.06
N MET A 262 -10.83 -4.74 -12.98
CA MET A 262 -11.95 -5.65 -13.17
C MET A 262 -12.49 -5.58 -14.59
N CYS A 263 -12.97 -6.72 -15.09
CA CYS A 263 -14.01 -6.74 -16.11
C CYS A 263 -15.36 -7.04 -15.43
N CYS A 264 -16.43 -6.30 -15.71
CA CYS A 264 -16.48 -5.08 -16.52
C CYS A 264 -17.52 -4.13 -15.92
N ILE A 265 -17.28 -2.82 -16.03
CA ILE A 265 -18.25 -1.78 -15.66
C ILE A 265 -19.08 -1.49 -16.91
N GLY A 266 -20.19 -2.22 -17.06
CA GLY A 266 -20.93 -2.24 -18.32
C GLY A 266 -20.11 -2.92 -19.43
N ALA A 267 -19.68 -2.16 -20.43
CA ALA A 267 -18.79 -2.64 -21.49
C ALA A 267 -17.30 -2.37 -21.21
N ASP A 268 -16.99 -1.64 -20.15
CA ASP A 268 -15.65 -1.09 -19.93
C ASP A 268 -14.78 -2.02 -19.09
N TRP A 269 -13.54 -2.21 -19.52
CA TRP A 269 -12.47 -2.62 -18.62
C TRP A 269 -12.15 -1.45 -17.69
N MET A 270 -12.02 -1.77 -16.41
CA MET A 270 -11.72 -0.83 -15.35
C MET A 270 -10.32 -1.09 -14.80
N HIS A 271 -9.48 -0.06 -14.81
CA HIS A 271 -8.12 -0.08 -14.28
C HIS A 271 -7.89 1.10 -13.34
N LEU A 272 -7.35 0.82 -12.16
CA LEU A 272 -7.01 1.80 -11.13
C LEU A 272 -5.60 1.52 -10.63
N SER A 273 -4.78 2.57 -10.60
CA SER A 273 -3.42 2.56 -10.09
C SER A 273 -3.29 3.68 -9.07
N THR A 274 -2.97 3.31 -7.83
CA THR A 274 -2.84 4.27 -6.72
C THR A 274 -1.56 4.04 -5.97
N GLY A 275 -0.98 5.09 -5.40
CA GLY A 275 0.17 4.91 -4.52
C GLY A 275 0.89 6.19 -4.14
N ILE A 276 2.08 5.97 -3.59
CA ILE A 276 2.97 7.00 -3.10
C ILE A 276 4.26 6.91 -3.91
N VAL A 277 4.73 8.04 -4.42
CA VAL A 277 5.78 8.11 -5.45
C VAL A 277 6.78 9.23 -5.15
N GLY A 278 7.94 9.15 -5.80
CA GLY A 278 9.09 10.03 -5.55
C GLY A 278 10.07 9.41 -4.55
N SER A 279 11.35 9.74 -4.70
CA SER A 279 12.46 9.22 -3.88
C SER A 279 12.30 9.35 -2.36
N ASP A 280 11.54 10.36 -1.90
CA ASP A 280 11.21 10.66 -0.51
C ASP A 280 9.76 10.28 -0.13
N ARG A 281 9.01 9.65 -1.05
CA ARG A 281 7.57 9.32 -0.91
C ARG A 281 6.69 10.55 -0.62
N ARG A 282 7.07 11.72 -1.15
CA ARG A 282 6.35 12.99 -0.98
C ARG A 282 5.02 13.08 -1.71
N TYR A 283 4.89 12.43 -2.87
CA TYR A 283 3.73 12.60 -3.72
C TYR A 283 2.78 11.41 -3.59
N ILE A 284 1.48 11.70 -3.56
CA ILE A 284 0.42 10.68 -3.68
C ILE A 284 -0.18 10.82 -5.07
N MET A 285 -0.35 9.70 -5.78
CA MET A 285 -0.99 9.67 -7.09
C MET A 285 -2.12 8.66 -7.12
N VAL A 286 -3.23 9.06 -7.74
CA VAL A 286 -4.37 8.21 -8.08
C VAL A 286 -4.68 8.43 -9.56
N ILE A 287 -4.68 7.36 -10.34
CA ILE A 287 -5.15 7.37 -11.72
C ILE A 287 -6.05 6.17 -12.00
N GLU A 288 -7.17 6.44 -12.63
CA GLU A 288 -8.21 5.49 -12.99
C GLU A 288 -8.58 5.65 -14.46
N SER A 289 -8.97 4.54 -15.10
CA SER A 289 -9.38 4.48 -16.50
C SER A 289 -10.51 3.46 -16.69
N LEU A 290 -11.64 3.91 -17.23
CA LEU A 290 -12.66 3.07 -17.85
C LEU A 290 -12.48 3.10 -19.38
N GLN A 291 -12.41 1.94 -20.03
CA GLN A 291 -12.34 1.88 -21.51
C GLN A 291 -13.09 0.66 -22.10
N ALA A 292 -13.96 0.92 -23.08
CA ALA A 292 -14.60 -0.08 -23.93
C ALA A 292 -13.61 -0.67 -24.97
N ALA A 293 -12.59 -1.39 -24.50
CA ALA A 293 -11.58 -2.06 -25.30
C ALA A 293 -11.29 -3.47 -24.76
N ASP A 294 -10.36 -4.21 -25.39
CA ASP A 294 -9.80 -5.41 -24.77
C ASP A 294 -8.92 -5.06 -23.56
N GLU A 295 -8.67 -6.07 -22.71
CA GLU A 295 -7.89 -5.97 -21.46
C GLU A 295 -6.53 -5.30 -21.65
N ALA A 296 -5.77 -5.73 -22.67
CA ALA A 296 -4.41 -5.28 -22.89
C ALA A 296 -4.39 -3.83 -23.42
N THR A 297 -5.31 -3.48 -24.31
CA THR A 297 -5.50 -2.09 -24.78
C THR A 297 -5.88 -1.16 -23.63
N ALA A 298 -6.85 -1.55 -22.78
CA ALA A 298 -7.28 -0.75 -21.63
C ALA A 298 -6.12 -0.53 -20.63
N ARG A 299 -5.37 -1.58 -20.32
CA ARG A 299 -4.21 -1.54 -19.42
C ARG A 299 -3.04 -0.70 -19.97
N GLU A 300 -2.82 -0.69 -21.28
CA GLU A 300 -1.82 0.19 -21.90
C GLU A 300 -2.29 1.66 -21.94
N THR A 301 -3.58 1.94 -22.11
CA THR A 301 -4.11 3.32 -22.11
C THR A 301 -3.82 4.04 -20.79
N ILE A 302 -4.11 3.42 -19.65
CA ILE A 302 -3.78 4.00 -18.33
C ILE A 302 -2.27 4.16 -18.11
N THR A 303 -1.46 3.22 -18.62
CA THR A 303 0.01 3.31 -18.53
C THR A 303 0.56 4.46 -19.38
N GLN A 304 0.05 4.61 -20.60
CA GLN A 304 0.43 5.70 -21.50
C GLN A 304 -0.01 7.06 -20.94
N ALA A 305 -1.17 7.15 -20.29
CA ALA A 305 -1.59 8.38 -19.61
C ALA A 305 -0.56 8.83 -18.55
N VAL A 306 -0.05 7.91 -17.72
CA VAL A 306 1.04 8.25 -16.77
C VAL A 306 2.33 8.66 -17.49
N ARG A 307 2.69 8.00 -18.60
CA ARG A 307 3.86 8.42 -19.41
C ARG A 307 3.68 9.81 -20.03
N THR A 308 2.49 10.18 -20.48
CA THR A 308 2.19 11.53 -20.97
C THR A 308 2.31 12.56 -19.84
N ILE A 309 1.86 12.23 -18.61
CA ILE A 309 2.01 13.10 -17.42
C ILE A 309 3.50 13.22 -16.99
N PHE A 310 4.27 12.15 -17.09
CA PHE A 310 5.66 12.04 -16.61
C PHE A 310 6.59 11.44 -17.68
N PRO A 311 6.92 12.18 -18.76
CA PRO A 311 7.61 11.64 -19.94
C PRO A 311 9.02 11.09 -19.66
N ASN A 312 9.67 11.55 -18.59
CA ASN A 312 11.00 11.09 -18.17
C ASN A 312 10.95 9.90 -17.18
N GLY A 313 9.77 9.33 -16.92
CA GLY A 313 9.59 8.25 -15.95
C GLY A 313 9.78 8.66 -14.48
N ARG A 314 9.70 9.96 -14.18
CA ARG A 314 9.94 10.58 -12.87
C ARG A 314 8.95 11.70 -12.58
N ILE A 315 8.74 11.95 -11.28
CA ILE A 315 8.05 13.12 -10.71
C ILE A 315 9.06 14.07 -10.06
#